data_AF-A0A919EUU1-F1
#
_entry.id   AF-A0A919EUU1-F1
#
_cell.length_a   1.000
_cell.length_b   1.000
_cell.length_c   1.000
_cell.angle_alpha   90.00
_cell.angle_beta   90.00
_cell.angle_gamma   90.00
#
_symmetry.space_group_name_H-M   'P 1'
#
loop_
_entity.id
_entity.type
_entity.pdbx_description
1 polymer ?
#
loop_
_entity_poly.entity_id
_entity_poly.type
_entity_poly.pdbx_seq_one_letter_code
_entity_poly.pdbx_strand_id
1 'polypeptide(L)'
;MTDTASTGRALPHPDREEIRLEGVLHALSDPMRLRIVRELAAGEAELSCSQFELPVTKSTTTHHFRVLRESGVIRQVYRGTAKMNGLRRDDLDGLFPGLLDSLLAAAERQAGRGGTPG
;
A
#
# COMPACT_ATOMS: atom_id res chain seq x y z
N MET A 1 -19.18 -8.80 -34.50
CA MET A 1 -18.06 -8.10 -33.86
C MET A 1 -18.45 -7.90 -32.41
N THR A 2 -18.11 -8.85 -31.55
CA THR A 2 -18.46 -8.79 -30.14
C THR A 2 -17.22 -9.22 -29.36
N ASP A 3 -16.45 -8.21 -28.98
CA ASP A 3 -15.24 -8.37 -28.19
C ASP A 3 -15.66 -8.70 -26.75
N THR A 4 -15.52 -9.98 -26.38
CA THR A 4 -15.62 -10.42 -25.00
C THR A 4 -14.32 -10.04 -24.31
N ALA A 5 -14.22 -8.78 -23.87
CA ALA A 5 -13.19 -8.36 -22.95
C ALA A 5 -13.39 -9.09 -21.62
N SER A 6 -12.50 -10.04 -21.35
CA SER A 6 -12.35 -10.70 -20.05
C SER A 6 -12.14 -9.64 -18.97
N THR A 7 -13.21 -9.35 -18.22
CA THR A 7 -13.19 -8.49 -17.05
C THR A 7 -12.35 -9.16 -15.98
N GLY A 8 -11.03 -8.88 -16.01
CA GLY A 8 -10.10 -9.29 -14.98
C GLY A 8 -10.67 -8.91 -13.61
N ARG A 9 -10.67 -9.87 -12.69
CA ARG A 9 -11.26 -9.84 -11.35
C ARG A 9 -10.93 -8.54 -10.59
N ALA A 10 -11.69 -7.47 -10.82
CA ALA A 10 -11.42 -6.18 -10.21
C ALA A 10 -11.57 -6.31 -8.69
N LEU A 11 -10.53 -5.94 -7.95
CA LEU A 11 -10.63 -5.85 -6.49
C LEU A 11 -11.38 -4.56 -6.18
N PRO A 12 -12.36 -4.55 -5.25
CA PRO A 12 -13.00 -3.31 -4.86
C PRO A 12 -11.98 -2.39 -4.17
N HIS A 13 -12.04 -1.10 -4.43
CA HIS A 13 -11.25 -0.08 -3.75
C HIS A 13 -12.20 1.05 -3.39
N PRO A 14 -12.01 1.72 -2.25
CA PRO A 14 -12.77 2.93 -1.98
C PRO A 14 -12.47 3.98 -3.04
N ASP A 15 -13.50 4.72 -3.44
CA ASP A 15 -13.31 5.92 -4.25
C ASP A 15 -12.49 6.94 -3.47
N ARG A 16 -11.87 7.90 -4.17
CA ARG A 16 -11.01 8.91 -3.54
C ARG A 16 -11.73 9.63 -2.40
N GLU A 17 -12.99 10.01 -2.60
CA GLU A 17 -13.79 10.71 -1.58
C GLU A 17 -14.15 9.86 -0.36
N GLU A 18 -14.12 8.53 -0.50
CA GLU A 18 -14.38 7.60 0.60
C GLU A 18 -13.14 7.35 1.46
N ILE A 19 -11.96 7.83 1.05
CA ILE A 19 -10.72 7.69 1.81
C ILE A 19 -10.80 8.57 3.06
N ARG A 20 -10.88 7.90 4.21
CA ARG A 20 -10.95 8.51 5.53
C ARG A 20 -9.56 8.60 6.16
N LEU A 21 -9.21 9.76 6.72
CA LEU A 21 -7.93 9.96 7.43
C LEU A 21 -7.74 8.93 8.53
N GLU A 22 -8.81 8.62 9.28
CA GLU A 22 -8.79 7.65 10.37
C GLU A 22 -8.44 6.25 9.86
N GLY A 23 -8.95 5.88 8.68
CA GLY A 23 -8.65 4.62 8.00
C GLY A 23 -7.20 4.54 7.52
N VAL A 24 -6.70 5.64 6.93
CA VAL A 24 -5.29 5.75 6.50
C VAL A 24 -4.35 5.61 7.69
N LEU A 25 -4.57 6.38 8.77
CA LEU A 25 -3.74 6.30 9.98
C LEU A 25 -3.81 4.93 10.64
N HIS A 26 -4.99 4.31 10.70
CA HIS A 26 -5.14 2.95 11.21
C HIS A 26 -4.40 1.92 10.35
N ALA A 27 -4.40 2.09 9.02
CA ALA A 27 -3.63 1.23 8.13
C ALA A 27 -2.12 1.46 8.26
N LEU A 28 -1.67 2.68 8.54
CA LEU A 28 -0.24 3.01 8.67
C LEU A 28 0.32 2.83 10.09
N SER A 29 -0.52 2.57 11.10
CA SER A 29 -0.09 2.38 12.49
C SER A 29 0.67 1.07 12.74
N ASP A 30 0.62 0.13 11.79
CA ASP A 30 1.33 -1.15 11.87
C ASP A 30 2.69 -1.06 11.16
N PRO A 31 3.77 -1.51 11.82
CA PRO A 31 5.12 -1.36 11.29
C PRO A 31 5.35 -2.13 9.99
N MET A 32 4.67 -3.26 9.80
CA MET A 32 4.77 -4.06 8.58
C MET A 32 4.03 -3.37 7.43
N ARG A 33 2.84 -2.84 7.68
CA ARG A 33 2.09 -2.07 6.68
C ARG A 33 2.82 -0.80 6.27
N LEU A 34 3.41 -0.10 7.24
CA LEU A 34 4.22 1.09 6.98
C LEU A 34 5.46 0.76 6.15
N ARG A 35 6.11 -0.39 6.39
CA ARG A 35 7.23 -0.87 5.56
C ARG A 35 6.81 -1.14 4.11
N ILE A 36 5.68 -1.82 3.89
CA ILE A 36 5.14 -2.05 2.54
C ILE A 36 4.93 -0.72 1.82
N VAL A 37 4.32 0.26 2.49
CA VAL A 37 4.05 1.58 1.90
C VAL A 37 5.34 2.35 1.63
N ARG A 38 6.36 2.22 2.47
CA ARG A 38 7.70 2.79 2.19
C ARG A 38 8.34 2.18 0.96
N GLU A 39 8.30 0.86 0.82
CA GLU A 39 8.83 0.17 -0.37
C GLU A 39 8.06 0.58 -1.64
N LEU A 40 6.74 0.72 -1.55
CA LEU A 40 5.91 1.23 -2.64
C LEU A 40 6.13 2.72 -2.93
N ALA A 41 6.48 3.53 -1.94
CA ALA A 41 6.77 4.96 -2.11
C ALA A 41 8.16 5.21 -2.70
N ALA A 42 9.12 4.31 -2.43
CA ALA A 42 10.46 4.37 -3.00
C ALA A 42 10.52 3.82 -4.43
N GLY A 43 9.60 2.91 -4.79
CA GLY A 43 9.44 2.44 -6.16
C GLY A 43 8.59 3.39 -7.00
N GLU A 44 9.03 3.70 -8.22
CA GLU A 44 8.21 4.45 -9.18
C GLU A 44 7.11 3.58 -9.84
N ALA A 45 7.10 2.27 -9.61
CA ALA A 45 6.26 1.31 -10.30
C ALA A 45 5.43 0.42 -9.35
N GLU A 46 4.34 -0.12 -9.88
CA GLU A 46 3.53 -1.14 -9.19
C GLU A 46 4.40 -2.37 -8.87
N LEU A 47 4.38 -2.83 -7.63
CA LEU A 47 5.12 -4.01 -7.18
C LEU A 47 4.19 -5.21 -7.03
N SER A 48 4.63 -6.38 -7.49
CA SER A 48 3.87 -7.61 -7.32
C SER A 48 3.89 -8.07 -5.86
N CYS A 49 2.83 -8.75 -5.40
CA CYS A 49 2.80 -9.28 -4.03
C CYS A 49 3.99 -10.20 -3.70
N SER A 50 4.63 -10.83 -4.70
CA SER A 50 5.80 -11.70 -4.48
C SER A 50 7.12 -10.93 -4.38
N GLN A 51 7.14 -9.63 -4.69
CA GLN A 51 8.34 -8.78 -4.51
C GLN A 51 8.52 -8.30 -3.08
N PHE A 52 7.50 -8.44 -2.22
CA PHE A 52 7.58 -8.03 -0.82
C PHE A 52 8.10 -9.19 0.04
N GLU A 53 9.38 -9.11 0.41
CA GLU A 53 9.99 -10.01 1.39
C GLU A 53 9.72 -9.51 2.81
N LEU A 54 8.55 -9.87 3.33
CA LEU A 54 8.19 -9.61 4.72
C LEU A 54 8.50 -10.85 5.58
N PRO A 55 9.06 -10.69 6.79
CA PRO A 55 9.30 -11.78 7.75
C PRO A 55 8.00 -12.28 8.40
N VAL A 56 6.93 -12.46 7.62
CA VAL A 56 5.62 -12.93 8.08
C VAL A 56 5.06 -13.97 7.11
N THR A 57 4.04 -14.71 7.55
CA THR A 57 3.40 -15.71 6.69
C THR A 57 2.69 -15.07 5.51
N LYS A 58 2.51 -15.82 4.41
CA LYS A 58 1.73 -15.37 3.23
C LYS A 58 0.30 -14.92 3.59
N SER A 59 -0.31 -15.53 4.61
CA SER A 59 -1.65 -15.14 5.09
C SER A 59 -1.62 -13.74 5.71
N THR A 60 -0.65 -13.49 6.59
CA THR A 60 -0.44 -12.19 7.24
C THR A 60 -0.12 -11.09 6.22
N THR A 61 0.74 -11.39 5.24
CA THR A 61 1.04 -10.47 4.13
C THR A 61 -0.23 -10.10 3.35
N THR A 62 -1.05 -11.10 3.00
CA THR A 62 -2.31 -10.86 2.29
C THR A 62 -3.28 -9.99 3.11
N HIS A 63 -3.33 -10.20 4.42
CA HIS A 63 -4.13 -9.38 5.33
C HIS A 63 -3.65 -7.92 5.34
N HIS A 64 -2.33 -7.67 5.43
CA HIS A 64 -1.76 -6.34 5.35
C HIS A 64 -2.12 -5.60 4.05
N PHE A 65 -1.98 -6.27 2.90
CA PHE A 65 -2.40 -5.71 1.60
C PHE A 65 -3.89 -5.41 1.56
N ARG A 66 -4.72 -6.31 2.09
CA ARG A 66 -6.17 -6.12 2.14
C ARG A 66 -6.54 -4.86 2.94
N VAL A 67 -5.94 -4.66 4.11
CA VAL A 67 -6.19 -3.48 4.97
C VAL A 67 -5.72 -2.19 4.30
N LEU A 68 -4.53 -2.20 3.70
CA LEU A 68 -4.01 -1.05 2.94
C LEU A 68 -4.89 -0.69 1.74
N ARG A 69 -5.46 -1.70 1.09
CA ARG A 69 -6.37 -1.54 -0.05
C ARG A 69 -7.73 -0.98 0.39
N GLU A 70 -8.30 -1.53 1.46
CA GLU A 70 -9.60 -1.11 2.00
C GLU A 70 -9.58 0.29 2.63
N SER A 71 -8.42 0.72 3.12
CA SER A 71 -8.18 2.10 3.58
C SER A 71 -7.86 3.08 2.46
N GLY A 72 -7.74 2.61 1.21
CA GLY A 72 -7.45 3.44 0.05
C GLY A 72 -6.00 3.89 -0.07
N VAL A 73 -5.08 3.36 0.75
CA VAL A 73 -3.65 3.71 0.69
C VAL A 73 -3.00 3.14 -0.57
N ILE A 74 -3.37 1.92 -0.94
CA ILE A 74 -2.85 1.25 -2.13
C ILE A 74 -3.98 0.89 -3.10
N ARG A 75 -3.60 0.73 -4.37
CA ARG A 75 -4.42 0.12 -5.41
C ARG A 75 -3.85 -1.25 -5.76
N GLN A 76 -4.70 -2.26 -5.84
CA GLN A 76 -4.35 -3.58 -6.33
C GLN A 76 -5.03 -3.90 -7.65
N VAL A 77 -4.25 -4.26 -8.65
CA VAL A 77 -4.74 -4.66 -9.97
C VAL A 77 -4.18 -6.01 -10.37
N TYR A 78 -4.98 -6.83 -11.05
CA TYR A 78 -4.47 -8.05 -11.67
C TYR A 78 -3.86 -7.69 -13.03
N ARG A 79 -2.56 -7.96 -13.20
CA ARG A 79 -1.91 -7.98 -14.53
C ARG A 79 -1.57 -9.42 -14.87
N GLY A 80 -2.37 -10.02 -15.76
CA GLY A 80 -2.28 -11.45 -16.06
C GLY A 80 -2.61 -12.29 -14.83
N THR A 81 -1.68 -13.13 -14.39
CA THR A 81 -1.80 -13.97 -13.19
C THR A 81 -1.26 -13.32 -11.92
N ALA A 82 -0.58 -12.17 -12.03
CA ALA A 82 0.05 -11.49 -10.90
C ALA A 82 -0.83 -10.38 -10.33
N LYS A 83 -0.81 -10.23 -8.99
CA LYS A 83 -1.38 -9.07 -8.29
C LYS A 83 -0.33 -8.00 -8.15
N MET A 84 -0.57 -6.85 -8.78
CA MET A 84 0.27 -5.66 -8.72
C MET A 84 -0.31 -4.70 -7.69
N ASN A 85 0.57 -4.05 -6.91
CA ASN A 85 0.23 -3.12 -5.86
C ASN A 85 0.89 -1.78 -6.20
N GLY A 86 0.11 -0.72 -6.32
CA GLY A 86 0.59 0.64 -6.51
C GLY A 86 0.17 1.53 -5.35
N LEU A 87 1.02 2.46 -4.95
CA LEU A 87 0.66 3.48 -3.98
C LEU A 87 -0.27 4.52 -4.63
N ARG A 88 -1.39 4.87 -3.97
CA ARG A 88 -2.30 5.92 -4.44
C ARG A 88 -1.82 7.30 -4.00
N ARG A 89 -0.56 7.62 -4.31
CA ARG A 89 0.10 8.85 -3.83
C ARG A 89 -0.68 10.10 -4.23
N ASP A 90 -1.06 10.22 -5.50
CA ASP A 90 -1.78 11.41 -6.01
C ASP A 90 -3.14 11.62 -5.32
N ASP A 91 -3.85 10.54 -5.00
CA ASP A 91 -5.13 10.62 -4.29
C ASP A 91 -4.93 11.03 -2.83
N LEU A 92 -3.93 10.43 -2.15
CA LEU A 92 -3.62 10.73 -0.76
C LEU A 92 -3.08 12.16 -0.61
N ASP A 93 -2.16 12.58 -1.46
CA ASP A 93 -1.60 13.94 -1.46
C ASP A 93 -2.66 14.97 -1.84
N GLY A 94 -3.62 14.60 -2.69
CA GLY A 94 -4.74 15.45 -3.05
C GLY A 94 -5.84 15.57 -1.98
N LEU A 95 -5.89 14.68 -0.98
CA LEU A 95 -6.83 14.75 0.15
C LEU A 95 -6.16 15.26 1.43
N PHE A 96 -4.94 14.80 1.68
CA PHE A 96 -4.14 15.05 2.88
C PHE A 96 -2.72 15.46 2.48
N PRO A 97 -2.54 16.68 1.93
CA PRO A 97 -1.25 17.12 1.41
C PRO A 97 -0.12 17.00 2.45
N GLY A 98 0.97 16.33 2.09
CA GLY A 98 2.17 16.19 2.93
C GLY A 98 2.05 15.21 4.10
N LEU A 99 0.89 14.56 4.29
CA LEU A 99 0.71 13.56 5.34
C LEU A 99 1.61 12.35 5.10
N LEU A 100 1.57 11.79 3.90
CA LEU A 100 2.30 10.58 3.57
C LEU A 100 3.80 10.78 3.70
N ASP A 101 4.32 11.88 3.17
CA ASP A 101 5.75 12.23 3.29
C ASP A 101 6.18 12.43 4.75
N SER A 102 5.34 13.09 5.56
CA SER A 102 5.60 13.26 6.98
C SER A 102 5.69 11.93 7.72
N LEU A 103 4.78 10.99 7.42
CA LEU A 103 4.77 9.65 8.02
C LEU A 103 5.95 8.80 7.56
N LEU A 104 6.30 8.82 6.27
CA LEU A 104 7.44 8.10 5.73
C LEU A 104 8.76 8.62 6.33
N ALA A 105 8.93 9.93 6.39
CA ALA A 105 10.10 10.55 7.03
C ALA A 105 10.17 10.26 8.54
N ALA A 106 9.03 10.24 9.24
CA ALA A 106 8.97 9.84 10.64
C ALA A 106 9.37 8.37 10.83
N ALA A 107 8.88 7.47 9.97
CA ALA A 107 9.21 6.05 9.98
C ALA A 107 10.70 5.80 9.73
N GLU A 108 11.31 6.54 8.82
CA GLU A 108 12.76 6.51 8.55
C GLU A 108 13.58 6.93 9.77
N ARG A 109 13.22 8.05 10.40
CA ARG A 109 13.88 8.50 11.64
C ARG A 109 13.72 7.49 12.78
N GLN A 110 12.58 6.82 12.87
CA GLN A 110 12.36 5.78 13.87
C GLN A 110 13.21 4.53 13.59
N ALA A 111 13.30 4.09 12.34
CA ALA A 111 14.18 2.99 11.95
C ALA A 111 15.65 3.29 12.26
N GLY A 112 16.08 4.54 12.05
CA GLY A 112 17.43 5.00 12.42
C GLY A 112 17.70 5.02 13.94
N ARG A 113 16.66 5.08 14.78
CA ARG A 113 16.79 5.00 16.25
C ARG A 113 16.86 3.56 16.78
N GLY A 114 16.37 2.58 16.01
CA GLY A 114 16.38 1.16 16.39
C GLY A 114 17.70 0.44 16.06
N GLY A 115 18.63 1.10 15.38
CA GLY A 115 19.94 0.56 15.02
C GLY A 115 21.00 0.80 16.09
N THR A 116 20.90 0.11 17.23
CA THR A 116 22.06 -0.17 18.09
C THR A 116 22.11 -1.67 18.36
N PRO A 117 22.92 -2.45 17.63
CA PRO A 117 23.58 -3.60 18.23
C PRO A 117 24.87 -3.09 18.88
N GLY A 118 24.85 -3.01 20.22
CA GLY A 118 26.08 -3.10 21.00
C GLY A 118 26.50 -4.56 21.11
#